data_AF-A0A940RDS9-F1
#
_entry.id   AF-A0A940RDS9-F1
#
_cell.length_a   1.000
_cell.length_b   1.000
_cell.length_c   1.000
_cell.angle_alpha   90.00
_cell.angle_beta   90.00
_cell.angle_gamma   90.00
#
_symmetry.space_group_name_H-M   'P 1'
#
loop_
_entity.id
_entity.type
_entity.pdbx_description
1 polymer ?
#
loop_
_entity_poly.entity_id
_entity_poly.type
_entity_poly.pdbx_seq_one_letter_code
_entity_poly.pdbx_strand_id
1 'polypeptide(L)'
;MSNVDLSRVPEYYHGYINLAINDDLKTAFDKHQTELVSFLKDIPKKKWNHRYAEGKWSVKEVVQHIIDAERVFAYRALCFARKDQTPLPPLMKIFLQPIQKPTAERKKS
;
A
#
# COMPACT_ATOMS: atom_id res chain seq x y z
N MET A 1 15.91 -15.99 -13.44
CA MET A 1 16.50 -14.70 -13.01
C MET A 1 16.22 -13.69 -14.10
N SER A 2 15.17 -12.90 -13.93
CA SER A 2 14.83 -11.84 -14.88
C SER A 2 15.88 -10.74 -14.79
N ASN A 3 16.84 -10.76 -15.71
CA ASN A 3 17.68 -9.61 -16.01
C ASN A 3 16.76 -8.50 -16.54
N VAL A 4 16.23 -7.69 -15.61
CA VAL A 4 15.49 -6.49 -15.97
C VAL A 4 16.49 -5.54 -16.60
N ASP A 5 16.31 -5.28 -17.88
CA ASP A 5 17.02 -4.23 -18.59
C ASP A 5 16.74 -2.89 -17.89
N LEU A 6 17.77 -2.28 -17.32
CA LEU A 6 17.63 -1.05 -16.55
C LEU A 6 17.44 0.18 -17.44
N SER A 7 17.70 0.08 -18.76
CA SER A 7 17.57 1.21 -19.68
C SER A 7 16.12 1.64 -19.94
N ARG A 8 15.16 0.73 -19.74
CA ARG A 8 13.71 0.97 -19.84
C ARG A 8 13.08 1.50 -18.55
N VAL A 9 13.85 1.64 -17.47
CA VAL A 9 13.36 2.10 -16.17
C VAL A 9 14.11 3.37 -15.76
N PRO A 10 13.43 4.41 -15.27
CA PRO A 10 14.11 5.57 -14.69
C PRO A 10 15.11 5.19 -13.60
N GLU A 11 16.27 5.85 -13.58
CA GLU A 11 17.39 5.59 -12.64
C GLU A 11 16.96 5.57 -11.17
N TYR A 12 15.98 6.41 -10.81
CA TYR A 12 15.39 6.46 -9.48
C TYR A 12 14.92 5.09 -8.96
N TYR A 13 14.48 4.19 -9.85
CA TYR A 13 13.96 2.88 -9.45
C TYR A 13 15.01 1.75 -9.46
N HIS A 14 16.21 2.00 -9.99
CA HIS A 14 17.24 0.96 -10.14
C HIS A 14 17.63 0.33 -8.81
N GLY A 15 17.73 1.15 -7.74
CA GLY A 15 18.04 0.66 -6.40
C GLY A 15 17.00 -0.34 -5.89
N TYR A 16 15.71 -0.09 -6.12
CA TYR A 16 14.64 -0.99 -5.69
C TYR A 16 14.59 -2.28 -6.53
N ILE A 17 14.83 -2.17 -7.85
CA ILE A 17 14.87 -3.33 -8.74
C ILE A 17 16.00 -4.28 -8.34
N ASN A 18 17.16 -3.73 -7.96
CA ASN A 18 18.30 -4.53 -7.55
C ASN A 18 18.05 -5.33 -6.26
N LEU A 19 17.14 -4.86 -5.39
CA LEU A 19 16.75 -5.59 -4.18
C LEU A 19 15.80 -6.76 -4.46
N ALA A 20 15.18 -6.82 -5.64
CA ALA A 20 14.15 -7.79 -5.99
C ALA A 20 14.65 -8.97 -6.85
N ILE A 21 15.96 -9.07 -7.12
CA ILE A 21 16.54 -9.88 -8.22
C ILE A 21 16.32 -11.41 -8.09
N ASN A 22 15.99 -11.95 -6.92
CA ASN A 22 16.17 -13.38 -6.65
C ASN A 22 14.91 -14.21 -6.38
N ASP A 23 13.72 -13.61 -6.32
CA ASP A 23 12.51 -14.36 -5.97
C ASP A 23 11.56 -14.54 -7.17
N ASP A 24 11.00 -15.74 -7.30
CA ASP A 24 9.79 -15.94 -8.11
C ASP A 24 8.67 -15.08 -7.52
N LEU A 25 7.92 -14.39 -8.39
CA LEU A 25 6.94 -13.39 -7.96
C LEU A 25 5.92 -14.00 -6.98
N LYS A 26 5.42 -15.20 -7.26
CA LYS A 26 4.43 -15.86 -6.42
C LYS A 26 5.04 -16.23 -5.07
N THR A 27 6.22 -16.83 -5.07
CA THR A 27 6.95 -17.17 -3.84
C THR A 27 7.26 -15.94 -2.99
N ALA A 28 7.66 -14.83 -3.61
CA ALA A 28 7.92 -13.56 -2.94
C ALA A 28 6.65 -13.04 -2.22
N PHE A 29 5.50 -13.06 -2.91
CA PHE A 29 4.23 -12.63 -2.32
C PHE A 29 3.79 -13.54 -1.17
N ASP A 30 3.86 -14.86 -1.34
CA ASP A 30 3.47 -15.83 -0.30
C ASP A 30 4.33 -15.64 0.97
N LYS A 31 5.65 -15.41 0.79
CA LYS A 31 6.58 -15.13 1.88
C LYS A 31 6.28 -13.79 2.57
N HIS A 32 6.17 -12.71 1.79
CA HIS A 32 5.91 -11.37 2.32
C HIS A 32 4.59 -11.31 3.09
N GLN A 33 3.52 -11.94 2.58
CA GLN A 33 2.24 -12.00 3.28
C GLN A 33 2.38 -12.67 4.65
N THR A 34 3.11 -13.78 4.72
CA THR A 34 3.32 -14.52 5.98
C THR A 34 4.12 -13.70 6.98
N GLU A 35 5.24 -13.11 6.54
CA GLU A 35 6.11 -12.27 7.36
C GLU A 35 5.40 -11.02 7.87
N LEU A 36 4.68 -10.31 7.00
CA LEU A 36 3.93 -9.10 7.37
C LEU A 36 2.84 -9.42 8.40
N VAL A 37 2.05 -10.48 8.17
CA VAL A 37 0.97 -10.86 9.11
C VAL A 37 1.54 -11.28 10.46
N SER A 38 2.66 -12.02 10.48
CA SER A 38 3.36 -12.37 11.72
C SER A 38 3.81 -11.11 12.46
N PHE A 39 4.52 -10.22 11.76
CA PHE A 39 5.01 -8.97 12.33
C PHE A 39 3.88 -8.12 12.92
N LEU A 40 2.77 -7.95 12.20
CA LEU A 40 1.62 -7.17 12.70
C LEU A 40 0.98 -7.80 13.94
N LYS A 41 0.93 -9.14 14.03
CA LYS A 41 0.41 -9.85 15.22
C LYS A 41 1.32 -9.69 16.43
N ASP A 42 2.63 -9.61 16.21
CA ASP A 42 3.62 -9.48 17.27
C ASP A 42 3.65 -8.06 17.89
N ILE A 43 3.05 -7.05 17.23
CA ILE A 43 3.00 -5.68 17.75
C ILE A 43 2.08 -5.62 18.99
N PRO A 44 2.60 -5.22 20.17
CA PRO A 44 1.77 -5.08 21.37
C PRO A 44 0.64 -4.06 21.17
N LYS A 45 -0.57 -4.38 21.65
CA LYS A 45 -1.77 -3.50 21.55
C LYS A 45 -1.51 -2.04 21.94
N LYS A 46 -0.65 -1.82 22.95
CA LYS A 46 -0.27 -0.47 23.42
C LYS A 46 0.50 0.36 22.39
N LYS A 47 1.27 -0.27 21.50
CA LYS A 47 2.08 0.41 20.47
C LYS A 47 1.26 0.78 19.22
N TRP A 48 0.07 0.23 19.03
CA TRP A 48 -0.74 0.52 17.84
C TRP A 48 -1.16 1.99 17.71
N ASN A 49 -1.46 2.64 18.84
CA ASN A 49 -1.78 4.07 18.88
C ASN A 49 -0.54 4.95 19.10
N HIS A 50 0.66 4.36 19.18
CA HIS A 50 1.88 5.12 19.43
C HIS A 50 2.23 5.96 18.20
N ARG A 51 2.58 7.23 18.46
CA ARG A 51 3.14 8.19 17.51
C ARG A 51 4.45 8.68 18.11
N TYR A 52 5.51 8.73 17.31
CA TYR A 52 6.82 9.13 17.80
C TYR A 52 6.96 10.66 17.96
N ALA A 53 6.09 11.44 17.30
CA ALA A 53 6.02 12.89 17.45
C ALA A 53 4.59 13.38 17.12
N GLU A 54 4.30 14.60 17.55
CA GLU A 54 3.04 15.28 17.21
C GLU A 54 2.90 15.45 15.69
N GLY A 55 1.68 15.26 15.17
CA GLY A 55 1.39 15.34 13.74
C GLY A 55 1.88 14.16 12.89
N LYS A 56 2.59 13.17 13.47
CA LYS A 56 3.03 11.97 12.75
C LYS A 56 2.00 10.85 12.82
N TRP A 57 2.06 9.94 11.85
CA TRP A 57 1.18 8.78 11.79
C TRP A 57 1.46 7.80 12.94
N SER A 58 0.37 7.28 13.49
CA SER A 58 0.40 6.12 14.37
C SER A 58 0.60 4.85 13.56
N VAL A 59 1.02 3.78 14.23
CA VAL A 59 1.17 2.46 13.58
C VAL A 59 -0.13 2.04 12.88
N LYS A 60 -1.30 2.30 13.46
CA LYS A 60 -2.60 2.03 12.81
C LYS A 60 -2.80 2.80 11.50
N GLU A 61 -2.47 4.08 11.48
CA GLU A 61 -2.62 4.91 10.27
C GLU A 61 -1.65 4.47 9.18
N VAL A 62 -0.42 4.09 9.54
CA VAL A 62 0.54 3.53 8.57
C VAL A 62 0.00 2.23 7.98
N VAL A 63 -0.50 1.31 8.81
CA VAL A 63 -1.06 0.04 8.33
C VAL A 63 -2.28 0.27 7.43
N GLN A 64 -3.18 1.19 7.79
CA GLN A 64 -4.30 1.55 6.92
C GLN A 64 -3.82 2.11 5.58
N HIS A 65 -2.81 2.99 5.60
CA HIS A 65 -2.25 3.58 4.39
C HIS A 65 -1.64 2.53 3.45
N ILE A 66 -0.97 1.51 4.00
CA ILE A 66 -0.44 0.38 3.22
C ILE A 66 -1.59 -0.38 2.55
N ILE A 67 -2.64 -0.72 3.29
CA ILE A 67 -3.82 -1.43 2.76
C ILE A 67 -4.48 -0.64 1.62
N ASP A 68 -4.63 0.67 1.80
CA ASP A 68 -5.23 1.53 0.78
C ASP A 68 -4.35 1.62 -0.48
N ALA A 69 -3.02 1.71 -0.32
CA ALA A 69 -2.09 1.67 -1.44
C ALA A 69 -2.15 0.34 -2.21
N GLU A 70 -2.22 -0.79 -1.52
CA GLU A 70 -2.35 -2.12 -2.14
C GLU A 70 -3.63 -2.23 -2.97
N ARG A 71 -4.76 -1.72 -2.46
CA ARG A 71 -6.03 -1.68 -3.22
C ARG A 71 -5.91 -0.87 -4.50
N VAL A 72 -5.23 0.27 -4.45
CA VAL A 72 -4.98 1.10 -5.63
C VAL A 72 -4.11 0.37 -6.65
N PHE A 73 -3.05 -0.32 -6.21
CA PHE A 73 -2.20 -1.11 -7.11
C PHE A 73 -2.97 -2.27 -7.74
N ALA A 74 -3.78 -2.99 -6.97
CA ALA A 74 -4.62 -4.07 -7.48
C ALA A 74 -5.64 -3.57 -8.52
N TYR A 75 -6.29 -2.43 -8.24
CA TYR A 75 -7.21 -1.81 -9.19
C TYR A 75 -6.50 -1.41 -10.50
N ARG A 76 -5.33 -0.77 -10.41
CA ARG A 76 -4.53 -0.40 -11.58
C ARG A 76 -4.07 -1.61 -12.38
N ALA A 77 -3.61 -2.66 -11.70
CA ALA A 77 -3.24 -3.93 -12.35
C ALA A 77 -4.42 -4.53 -13.12
N LEU A 78 -5.63 -4.47 -12.56
CA LEU A 78 -6.84 -4.91 -13.25
C LEU A 78 -7.16 -4.05 -14.48
N CYS A 79 -7.05 -2.72 -14.40
CA CYS A 79 -7.21 -1.84 -15.55
C CYS A 79 -6.24 -2.18 -16.67
N PHE A 80 -4.96 -2.40 -16.35
CA PHE A 80 -3.94 -2.81 -17.33
C PHE A 80 -4.24 -4.17 -17.93
N ALA A 81 -4.64 -5.16 -17.13
CA ALA A 81 -5.03 -6.48 -17.62
C ALA A 81 -6.20 -6.43 -18.60
N ARG A 82 -7.14 -5.48 -18.39
CA ARG A 82 -8.29 -5.25 -19.28
C ARG A 82 -7.99 -4.34 -20.48
N LYS A 83 -6.78 -3.78 -20.57
CA LYS A 83 -6.41 -2.73 -21.55
C LYS A 83 -7.39 -1.54 -21.51
N ASP A 84 -7.92 -1.26 -20.33
CA ASP A 84 -8.83 -0.14 -20.10
C ASP A 84 -8.06 1.18 -20.25
N GLN A 85 -8.57 2.09 -21.08
CA GLN A 85 -7.95 3.39 -21.37
C GLN A 85 -8.38 4.49 -20.39
N THR A 86 -9.17 4.14 -19.37
CA THR A 86 -9.58 5.10 -18.35
C THR A 86 -8.36 5.75 -17.69
N PRO A 87 -8.26 7.10 -17.68
CA PRO A 87 -7.10 7.80 -17.14
C PRO A 87 -6.96 7.52 -15.64
N LEU A 88 -5.86 6.86 -15.27
CA LEU A 88 -5.60 6.48 -13.89
C LEU A 88 -5.25 7.71 -13.04
N PRO A 89 -5.99 8.00 -11.97
CA PRO A 89 -5.67 9.13 -11.10
C PRO A 89 -4.31 8.92 -10.42
N PRO A 90 -3.54 10.00 -10.15
CA PRO A 90 -2.29 9.92 -9.38
C PRO A 90 -2.51 9.30 -8.00
N LEU A 91 -1.51 8.62 -7.45
CA LEU A 91 -1.59 7.93 -6.16
C LEU A 91 -2.17 8.84 -5.06
N MET A 92 -1.66 10.08 -4.98
CA MET A 92 -2.09 11.11 -4.02
C MET A 92 -3.54 11.58 -4.20
N LYS A 93 -4.11 11.47 -5.41
CA LYS A 93 -5.47 11.97 -5.71
C LYS A 93 -6.57 11.00 -5.21
N ILE A 94 -6.23 9.74 -4.98
CA ILE A 94 -7.17 8.73 -4.46
C ILE A 94 -7.38 8.87 -2.95
N PHE A 95 -6.35 9.33 -2.22
CA PHE A 95 -6.41 9.54 -0.76
C PHE A 95 -7.18 10.78 -0.31
N LEU A 96 -7.48 11.71 -1.21
CA LEU A 96 -8.13 12.99 -0.90
C LEU A 96 -9.66 12.95 -0.95
N GLN A 97 -10.27 11.79 -1.22
CA GLN A 97 -11.72 11.68 -1.03
C GLN A 97 -11.99 11.70 0.48
N PRO A 98 -12.70 12.70 1.01
CA PRO A 98 -12.96 12.75 2.43
C PRO A 98 -13.76 11.49 2.78
N ILE A 99 -13.20 10.68 3.67
CA ILE A 99 -13.97 9.68 4.41
C ILE A 99 -15.04 10.51 5.11
N GLN A 100 -16.26 10.54 4.56
CA GLN A 100 -17.38 11.18 5.22
C GLN A 100 -17.51 10.47 6.57
N LYS A 101 -17.13 11.18 7.64
CA LYS A 101 -17.43 10.73 8.99
C LYS A 101 -18.95 10.54 9.01
N PRO A 102 -19.49 9.38 9.43
CA PRO A 102 -20.93 9.22 9.54
C PRO A 102 -21.43 10.29 10.50
N THR A 103 -22.14 11.27 9.96
CA THR A 103 -22.83 12.30 10.74
C THR A 103 -23.88 11.57 11.56
N ALA A 104 -23.67 11.49 12.88
CA ALA A 104 -24.67 10.97 13.79
C ALA A 104 -25.84 11.96 13.89
N GLU A 105 -26.72 11.95 12.90
CA GLU A 105 -28.07 12.51 13.06
C GLU A 105 -28.90 11.51 13.87
N ARG A 106 -28.72 11.57 15.19
CA ARG A 106 -29.72 11.02 16.12
C ARG A 106 -30.89 12.00 16.14
N LYS A 107 -31.83 11.85 15.20
CA LYS A 107 -33.14 12.50 15.28
C LYS A 107 -33.79 12.05 16.59
N LYS A 108 -33.93 12.99 17.53
CA LYS A 108 -34.95 12.91 18.55
C LYS A 108 -36.30 13.10 17.83
N SER A 109 -37.13 12.07 17.88
CA SER A 109 -38.58 12.16 17.85
C SER A 109 -39.15 11.05 18.71
#